data_AF-A0A1F6VJW3-F1
#
_entry.id   AF-A0A1F6VJW3-F1
#
_cell.length_a   1.000
_cell.length_b   1.000
_cell.length_c   1.000
_cell.angle_alpha   90.00
_cell.angle_beta   90.00
_cell.angle_gamma   90.00
#
_symmetry.space_group_name_H-M   'P 1'
#
loop_
_entity.id
_entity.type
_entity.pdbx_description
1 polymer ?
#
loop_
_entity_poly.entity_id
_entity_poly.type
_entity_poly.pdbx_seq_one_letter_code
_entity_poly.pdbx_strand_id
1 'polypeptide(L)' 'MAKANLKQAAHQLIDKLPENATWDDVVYEMVTRREIELGLADSEANRTTPVEDVAKEFDLKA' A
#
# COMPACT_ATOMS: atom_id res chain seq x y z
N MET A 1 3.86 0.23 14.62
CA MET A 1 4.36 -1.16 14.71
C MET A 1 5.88 -1.12 14.60
N ALA A 2 6.62 -2.01 15.29
CA ALA A 2 8.07 -2.09 15.09
C ALA A 2 8.34 -2.34 13.61
N LYS A 3 9.13 -1.46 12.97
CA LYS A 3 9.48 -1.55 11.55
C LYS A 3 10.26 -2.86 11.38
N ALA A 4 9.58 -3.93 10.98
CA ALA A 4 10.24 -5.20 10.68
C ALA A 4 11.37 -4.90 9.69
N ASN A 5 12.55 -5.47 9.93
CA ASN A 5 13.66 -5.38 8.98
C ASN A 5 13.12 -5.72 7.59
N LEU A 6 13.45 -4.91 6.57
CA LEU A 6 12.99 -5.09 5.19
C LEU A 6 13.10 -6.55 4.71
N LYS A 7 14.20 -7.24 5.06
CA LYS A 7 14.40 -8.65 4.74
C LYS A 7 13.35 -9.55 5.37
N GLN A 8 13.05 -9.37 6.66
CA GLN A 8 12.03 -10.14 7.36
C GLN A 8 10.64 -9.87 6.80
N ALA A 9 10.34 -8.62 6.47
CA ALA A 9 9.08 -8.23 5.85
C ALA A 9 8.92 -8.87 4.44
N ALA A 10 10.00 -8.91 3.66
CA ALA A 10 10.01 -9.57 2.36
C ALA A 10 9.82 -11.09 2.50
N HIS A 11 10.53 -11.75 3.43
CA HIS A 11 10.31 -13.18 3.71
C HIS A 11 8.86 -13.48 4.06
N GLN A 12 8.27 -12.72 5.00
CA GLN A 12 6.86 -12.90 5.39
C GLN A 12 5.86 -12.67 4.25
N LEU A 13 6.21 -11.84 3.25
CA LEU A 13 5.38 -11.63 2.07
C LEU A 13 5.47 -12.85 1.15
N ILE A 14 6.69 -13.33 0.89
CA ILE A 14 6.92 -14.53 0.08
C ILE A 14 6.28 -15.77 0.70
N ASP A 15 6.38 -15.95 2.03
CA ASP A 15 5.81 -17.10 2.75
C ASP A 15 4.27 -17.18 2.67
N LYS A 16 3.60 -16.08 2.30
CA LYS A 16 2.14 -16.03 2.14
C LYS A 16 1.67 -16.29 0.72
N LEU A 17 2.58 -16.29 -0.25
CA LEU A 17 2.24 -16.54 -1.64
C LEU A 17 1.84 -18.02 -1.84
N PRO A 18 0.92 -18.31 -2.77
CA PRO A 18 0.65 -19.68 -3.19
C PRO A 18 1.91 -20.38 -3.71
N GLU A 19 1.99 -21.71 -3.56
CA GLU A 19 3.10 -22.52 -4.10
C GLU A 19 3.27 -22.41 -5.63
N ASN A 20 2.19 -22.08 -6.35
CA ASN A 20 2.19 -21.88 -7.79
C ASN A 20 2.31 -20.39 -8.19
N ALA A 21 2.68 -19.51 -7.26
CA ALA A 21 2.88 -18.10 -7.53
C ALA A 21 3.99 -17.89 -8.57
N THR A 22 3.78 -16.88 -9.39
CA THR A 22 4.70 -16.44 -10.43
C THR A 22 5.52 -15.25 -9.96
N TRP A 23 6.51 -14.85 -10.76
CA TRP A 23 7.26 -13.62 -10.51
C TRP A 23 6.37 -12.37 -10.60
N ASP A 24 5.31 -12.40 -11.41
CA ASP A 24 4.36 -11.28 -11.51
C ASP A 24 3.59 -11.10 -10.20
N ASP A 25 3.20 -12.19 -9.53
CA ASP A 25 2.55 -12.15 -8.21
C ASP A 25 3.47 -11.56 -7.14
N VAL A 26 4.76 -11.94 -7.17
CA VAL A 26 5.77 -11.39 -6.26
C VAL A 26 5.91 -9.88 -6.46
N VAL A 27 6.04 -9.43 -7.71
CA VAL A 27 6.16 -8.00 -8.03
C VAL A 27 4.92 -7.23 -7.59
N TYR A 28 3.74 -7.78 -7.87
CA TYR A 28 2.47 -7.17 -7.49
C TYR A 28 2.37 -6.95 -5.97
N GLU A 29 2.66 -7.97 -5.17
CA GLU A 29 2.60 -7.87 -3.71
C GLU A 29 3.63 -6.87 -3.16
N MET A 30 4.84 -6.84 -3.71
CA MET A 30 5.87 -5.87 -3.30
C MET A 30 5.47 -4.42 -3.61
N VAL A 31 4.91 -4.17 -4.79
CA VAL A 31 4.40 -2.84 -5.18
C VAL A 31 3.25 -2.42 -4.28
N THR A 32 2.28 -3.32 -4.07
CA THR A 32 1.11 -3.07 -3.21
C THR A 32 1.54 -2.69 -1.80
N ARG A 33 2.48 -3.44 -1.21
CA ARG A 33 2.99 -3.11 0.13
C ARG A 33 3.69 -1.75 0.17
N ARG A 34 4.50 -1.43 -0.83
CA ARG A 34 5.18 -0.12 -0.93
C ARG A 34 4.17 1.02 -1.04
N GLU A 35 3.12 0.86 -1.85
CA GLU A 35 2.09 1.89 -2.01
C GLU A 35 1.30 2.13 -0.73
N ILE A 36 0.99 1.08 0.03
CA ILE A 36 0.37 1.21 1.35
C ILE A 36 1.27 1.99 2.31
N GLU A 37 2.56 1.63 2.38
CA GLU A 37 3.52 2.32 3.26
C GLU A 37 3.69 3.81 2.90
N LEU A 38 3.69 4.13 1.60
CA LEU A 38 3.70 5.52 1.13
C LEU A 38 2.39 6.24 1.48
N GLY A 39 1.23 5.65 1.22
CA GLY A 39 -0.07 6.25 1.52
C GLY A 39 -0.26 6.51 3.01
N LEU A 40 0.20 5.60 3.88
CA LEU A 40 0.21 5.81 5.32
C LEU A 40 1.12 6.98 5.71
N ALA A 41 2.33 7.07 5.13
CA ALA A 41 3.25 8.16 5.40
C ALA A 41 2.74 9.52 4.88
N ASP A 42 2.00 9.54 3.77
CA ASP A 42 1.32 10.72 3.25
C ASP A 42 0.17 11.14 4.18
N SER A 43 -0.63 10.19 4.65
CA SER A 43 -1.69 10.44 5.63
C SER A 43 -1.16 11.00 6.95
N GLU A 44 -0.12 10.41 7.52
CA GLU A 44 0.51 10.90 8.76
C GLU A 44 1.09 12.32 8.59
N ALA A 45 1.58 12.63 7.39
CA ALA A 45 2.13 13.94 7.06
C ALA A 45 1.09 14.97 6.58
N ASN A 46 -0.21 14.64 6.63
CA ASN A 46 -1.30 15.47 6.10
C ASN A 46 -1.11 15.87 4.61
N ARG A 47 -0.49 14.99 3.81
CA ARG A 47 -0.40 15.11 2.34
C ARG A 47 -1.59 14.42 1.68
N THR A 48 -2.79 14.78 2.11
CA THR A 48 -4.06 14.18 1.64
C THR A 48 -5.00 15.27 1.13
N THR A 49 -5.94 14.88 0.28
CA THR A 49 -7.02 15.75 -0.19
C THR A 49 -8.26 15.56 0.71
N PRO A 50 -8.88 16.63 1.24
CA PRO A 50 -10.14 16.54 1.96
C PRO A 50 -11.26 15.90 1.12
N VAL A 51 -12.17 15.16 1.76
CA VAL A 51 -13.21 14.41 1.04
C VAL A 51 -14.18 15.33 0.29
N GLU A 52 -14.49 16.48 0.86
CA GLU A 52 -15.28 17.56 0.25
C GLU A 52 -14.67 18.09 -1.06
N ASP A 53 -13.35 18.22 -1.12
CA ASP A 53 -12.65 18.66 -2.33
C ASP A 53 -12.68 17.58 -3.42
N VAL A 54 -12.50 16.31 -3.03
CA VAL A 54 -12.61 15.16 -3.94
C VAL A 54 -14.04 15.02 -4.48
N ALA A 55 -15.05 15.11 -3.61
CA ALA A 55 -16.45 15.00 -4.02
C ALA A 55 -16.82 16.09 -5.04
N LYS A 56 -16.32 17.32 -4.83
CA LYS A 56 -16.50 18.42 -5.77
C LYS A 56 -15.80 18.19 -7.11
N GLU A 57 -14.59 17.63 -7.11
CA GLU A 57 -13.84 17.31 -8.33
C GLU A 57 -14.59 16.30 -9.23
N PHE A 58 -15.25 15.32 -8.61
CA PHE A 58 -15.97 14.25 -9.32
C PHE A 58 -17.49 14.49 -9.46
N ASP A 59 -17.99 15.69 -9.14
CA ASP A 59 -19.43 16.04 -9.14
C ASP A 59 -20.30 15.05 -8.33
N LEU A 60 -19.74 14.55 -7.23
CA LEU A 60 -20.42 13.65 -6.31
C LEU A 60 -21.16 14.49 -5.27
N LYS A 61 -22.41 14.12 -4.98
CA LYS A 61 -23.14 14.69 -3.84
C LYS A 61 -22.50 14.14 -2.55
N ALA A 62 -21.69 14.98 -1.89
CA ALA A 62 -21.14 14.71 -0.56
C ALA A 62 -22.25 14.55 0.48
#